data_AF-A0A941QWL4-F1
#
_entry.id   AF-A0A941QWL4-F1
#
_cell.length_a   1.000
_cell.length_b   1.000
_cell.length_c   1.000
_cell.angle_alpha   90.00
_cell.angle_beta   90.00
_cell.angle_gamma   90.00
#
_symmetry.space_group_name_H-M   'P 1'
#
loop_
_entity.id
_entity.type
_entity.pdbx_description
1 polymer ?
#
loop_
_entity_poly.entity_id
_entity_poly.type
_entity_poly.pdbx_seq_one_letter_code
_entity_poly.pdbx_strand_id
1 'polypeptide(L)'
;MSSPFGSVDTASTFWKQDTTCSFLLERHDDLDQTLNDNPQLTKILNTPEYAIQLDSIWAIALTITTDGGDGYYLVFPAGIDDRLDQFISLSTD
;
A
#
# COMPACT_ATOMS: atom_id res chain seq x y z
N MET A 1 2.87 27.87 -25.21
CA MET A 1 2.46 27.13 -23.99
C MET A 1 3.00 25.70 -24.14
N SER A 2 4.01 25.32 -23.37
CA SER A 2 4.46 23.93 -23.31
C SER A 2 3.43 23.12 -22.54
N SER A 3 2.97 21.99 -23.10
CA SER A 3 2.10 21.09 -22.34
C SER A 3 2.90 20.54 -21.14
N PRO A 4 2.26 20.29 -19.99
CA PRO A 4 2.95 19.91 -18.75
C PRO A 4 3.83 18.66 -18.88
N PHE A 5 3.55 17.79 -19.85
CA PHE A 5 4.29 16.55 -20.08
C PHE A 5 5.08 16.53 -21.40
N GLY A 6 5.07 17.64 -22.16
CA GLY A 6 5.80 17.77 -23.43
C GLY A 6 5.22 16.98 -24.61
N SER A 7 4.63 15.80 -24.38
CA SER A 7 3.97 14.98 -25.39
C SER A 7 2.85 14.12 -24.79
N VAL A 8 1.96 13.62 -25.66
CA VAL A 8 0.91 12.67 -25.27
C VAL A 8 1.52 11.36 -24.80
N ASP A 9 2.61 10.88 -25.40
CA ASP A 9 3.25 9.62 -25.00
C ASP A 9 3.88 9.70 -23.60
N THR A 10 4.49 10.83 -23.26
CA THR A 10 5.01 11.06 -21.90
C THR A 10 3.88 11.13 -20.88
N ALA A 11 2.78 11.79 -21.25
CA ALA A 11 1.58 11.82 -20.43
C ALA A 11 1.02 10.39 -20.27
N SER A 12 0.83 9.62 -21.33
CA SER A 12 0.29 8.26 -21.27
C SER A 12 1.20 7.29 -20.53
N THR A 13 2.50 7.50 -20.51
CA THR A 13 3.44 6.71 -19.70
C THR A 13 3.33 7.06 -18.21
N PHE A 14 3.17 8.35 -17.89
CA PHE A 14 2.87 8.81 -16.54
C PHE A 14 1.49 8.35 -16.05
N TRP A 15 0.50 8.35 -16.95
CA TRP A 15 -0.90 7.97 -16.71
C TRP A 15 -1.19 6.49 -16.98
N LYS A 16 -0.17 5.65 -17.23
CA LYS A 16 -0.39 4.20 -17.20
C LYS A 16 -0.80 3.86 -15.78
N GLN A 17 -2.10 3.65 -15.61
CA GLN A 17 -2.74 3.24 -14.36
C GLN A 17 -1.98 2.02 -13.86
N ASP A 18 -1.16 2.21 -12.83
CA ASP A 18 -0.70 1.09 -12.03
C ASP A 18 -1.96 0.47 -11.43
N THR A 19 -2.39 -0.66 -11.98
CA THR A 19 -3.58 -1.37 -11.52
C THR A 19 -3.47 -1.58 -10.02
N THR A 20 -4.56 -1.30 -9.30
CA THR A 20 -4.68 -1.63 -7.88
C THR A 20 -4.17 -3.04 -7.59
N CYS A 21 -3.19 -3.16 -6.69
CA CYS A 21 -2.56 -4.43 -6.33
C CYS A 21 -2.88 -4.77 -4.87
N SER A 22 -3.31 -6.01 -4.63
CA SER A 22 -3.59 -6.53 -3.30
C SER A 22 -2.57 -7.60 -2.91
N PHE A 23 -2.05 -7.48 -1.70
CA PHE A 23 -1.08 -8.39 -1.11
C PHE A 23 -1.65 -8.97 0.16
N LEU A 24 -1.41 -10.26 0.37
CA LEU A 24 -1.77 -10.97 1.59
C LEU A 24 -0.47 -11.41 2.25
N LEU A 25 -0.29 -11.04 3.51
CA LEU A 25 0.69 -11.63 4.40
C LEU A 25 -0.02 -12.67 5.27
N GLU A 26 0.54 -13.86 5.36
CA GLU A 26 0.14 -14.89 6.31
C GLU A 26 1.10 -14.93 7.51
N ARG A 27 0.69 -15.53 8.62
CA ARG A 27 1.46 -15.54 9.89
C ARG A 27 2.88 -16.13 9.79
N HIS A 28 3.15 -16.89 8.74
CA HIS A 28 4.45 -17.54 8.53
C HIS A 28 5.31 -16.80 7.50
N ASP A 29 4.76 -15.75 6.88
CA ASP A 29 5.51 -14.91 5.96
C ASP A 29 6.43 -13.98 6.72
N ASP A 30 7.59 -13.72 6.13
CA ASP A 30 8.55 -12.75 6.60
C ASP A 30 8.24 -11.39 5.94
N LEU A 31 7.94 -10.38 6.74
CA LEU A 31 7.62 -9.04 6.24
C LEU A 31 8.81 -8.43 5.50
N ASP A 32 10.04 -8.56 6.02
CA ASP A 32 11.22 -7.97 5.38
C ASP A 32 11.50 -8.62 4.02
N GLN A 33 11.35 -9.94 3.94
CA GLN A 33 11.45 -10.65 2.66
C GLN A 33 10.36 -10.18 1.69
N THR A 34 9.11 -10.05 2.16
CA THR A 34 7.99 -9.57 1.33
C THR A 34 8.24 -8.16 0.79
N LEU A 35 8.80 -7.27 1.61
CA LEU A 35 9.18 -5.91 1.18
C LEU A 35 10.34 -5.91 0.20
N ASN A 36 11.31 -6.80 0.38
CA ASN A 36 12.43 -6.94 -0.56
C ASN A 36 11.94 -7.40 -1.94
N ASP A 37 11.01 -8.36 -1.97
CA ASP A 37 10.41 -8.87 -3.20
C ASP A 37 9.41 -7.88 -3.81
N ASN A 38 8.80 -7.03 -2.98
CA ASN A 38 7.80 -6.04 -3.37
C ASN A 38 8.13 -4.65 -2.80
N PRO A 39 9.16 -3.95 -3.32
CA PRO A 39 9.61 -2.67 -2.78
C PRO A 39 8.53 -1.60 -2.72
N GLN A 40 7.51 -1.68 -3.57
CA GLN A 40 6.36 -0.78 -3.58
C GLN A 40 5.55 -0.81 -2.26
N LEU A 41 5.56 -1.92 -1.53
CA LEU A 41 4.88 -2.07 -0.24
C LEU A 41 5.53 -1.26 0.88
N THR A 42 6.79 -0.84 0.71
CA THR A 42 7.46 0.05 1.69
C THR A 42 6.71 1.36 1.88
N LYS A 43 5.92 1.81 0.90
CA LYS A 43 5.08 3.01 1.05
C LYS A 43 3.99 2.82 2.10
N ILE A 44 3.39 1.63 2.17
CA ILE A 44 2.38 1.29 3.18
C ILE A 44 2.98 1.35 4.59
N LEU A 45 4.25 0.97 4.76
CA LEU A 45 4.93 1.03 6.06
C LEU A 45 5.38 2.43 6.48
N ASN A 46 5.49 3.37 5.55
CA ASN A 46 5.98 4.70 5.90
C ASN A 46 4.82 5.68 6.09
N THR A 47 3.81 5.61 5.21
CA THR A 47 2.72 6.58 5.17
C THR A 47 1.46 5.91 4.59
N PRO A 48 0.80 5.01 5.34
CA PRO A 48 -0.49 4.47 4.89
C PRO A 48 -1.55 5.57 4.99
N GLU A 49 -2.32 5.75 3.92
CA GLU A 49 -3.45 6.66 3.88
C GLU A 49 -4.61 6.15 4.73
N TYR A 50 -4.74 4.83 4.82
CA TYR A 50 -5.74 4.19 5.66
C TYR A 50 -5.21 2.88 6.23
N ALA A 51 -5.53 2.62 7.49
CA ALA A 51 -5.31 1.34 8.12
C ALA A 51 -6.47 1.02 9.06
N ILE A 52 -7.10 -0.14 8.85
CA ILE A 52 -8.24 -0.57 9.63
C ILE A 52 -8.11 -2.02 10.06
N GLN A 53 -8.63 -2.29 11.24
CA GLN A 53 -8.90 -3.64 11.70
C GLN A 53 -10.15 -4.19 10.98
N LEU A 54 -10.03 -5.35 10.34
CA LEU A 54 -11.14 -6.03 9.69
C LEU A 54 -11.92 -6.89 10.70
N ASP A 55 -11.19 -7.63 11.54
CA ASP A 55 -11.71 -8.42 12.65
C ASP A 55 -10.65 -8.57 13.76
N SER A 56 -10.87 -9.44 14.74
CA SER A 56 -9.92 -9.64 15.85
C SER A 56 -8.55 -10.22 15.43
N ILE A 57 -8.42 -10.69 14.20
CA ILE A 57 -7.24 -11.39 13.68
C ILE A 57 -6.62 -10.63 12.53
N TRP A 58 -7.41 -9.96 11.67
CA TRP A 58 -6.95 -9.39 10.41
C TRP A 58 -7.11 -7.88 10.36
N ALA A 59 -6.19 -7.25 9.63
CA ALA A 59 -6.21 -5.84 9.30
C ALA A 59 -5.86 -5.63 7.84
N ILE A 60 -6.18 -4.43 7.35
CA ILE A 60 -5.80 -3.97 6.02
C ILE A 60 -5.23 -2.56 6.11
N ALA A 61 -4.12 -2.34 5.43
CA ALA A 61 -3.54 -1.02 5.19
C ALA A 61 -3.50 -0.74 3.70
N LEU A 62 -3.72 0.53 3.33
CA LEU A 62 -3.71 0.94 1.94
C LEU A 62 -2.92 2.23 1.73
N THR A 63 -2.27 2.31 0.57
CA THR A 63 -1.66 3.54 0.06
C THR A 63 -2.12 3.81 -1.36
N ILE A 64 -2.56 5.05 -1.62
CA ILE A 64 -3.01 5.50 -2.93
C ILE A 64 -1.81 6.06 -3.67
N THR A 65 -1.57 5.55 -4.88
CA THR A 65 -0.40 5.91 -5.68
C THR A 65 -0.72 6.70 -6.93
N THR A 66 -2.00 6.83 -7.28
CA THR A 66 -2.45 7.61 -8.45
C THR A 66 -3.64 8.49 -8.12
N ASP A 67 -3.79 9.60 -8.86
CA ASP A 67 -4.97 10.47 -8.80
C ASP A 67 -6.28 9.76 -9.20
N GLY A 68 -6.15 8.60 -9.88
CA GLY A 68 -7.26 7.72 -10.24
C GLY A 68 -7.77 6.87 -9.07
N GLY A 69 -7.13 6.93 -7.91
CA GLY A 69 -7.47 6.12 -6.74
C GLY A 69 -6.84 4.73 -6.74
N ASP A 70 -5.92 4.44 -7.68
CA ASP A 70 -5.19 3.18 -7.64
C ASP A 70 -4.18 3.18 -6.49
N GLY A 71 -3.91 2.00 -5.96
CA GLY A 71 -3.04 1.86 -4.81
C GLY A 71 -2.65 0.43 -4.49
N TYR A 72 -1.92 0.32 -3.39
CA TYR A 72 -1.51 -0.93 -2.82
C TYR A 72 -2.33 -1.22 -1.58
N TYR A 73 -2.86 -2.43 -1.50
CA TYR A 73 -3.59 -2.94 -0.34
C TYR A 73 -2.76 -4.07 0.26
N LEU A 74 -2.49 -4.00 1.55
CA LEU A 74 -1.81 -5.04 2.30
C LEU A 74 -2.76 -5.56 3.38
N VAL A 75 -3.16 -6.82 3.25
CA VAL A 75 -3.92 -7.55 4.25
C VAL A 75 -2.95 -8.36 5.08
N PHE A 76 -3.05 -8.27 6.40
CA PHE A 76 -2.10 -8.90 7.30
C PHE A 76 -2.76 -9.25 8.65
N PRO A 77 -2.28 -10.28 9.35
CA PRO A 77 -2.79 -10.60 10.67
C PRO A 77 -2.22 -9.65 11.72
N ALA A 78 -3.03 -9.24 12.68
CA ALA A 78 -2.58 -8.48 13.84
C ALA A 78 -1.54 -9.27 14.63
N GLY A 79 -0.49 -8.60 15.11
CA GLY A 79 0.61 -9.24 15.83
C GLY A 79 1.65 -9.89 14.91
N ILE A 80 1.57 -9.73 13.58
CA ILE A 80 2.57 -10.28 12.66
C ILE A 80 3.90 -9.53 12.74
N ASP A 81 3.85 -8.21 12.91
CA ASP A 81 5.02 -7.34 12.97
C ASP A 81 4.65 -6.02 13.67
N ASP A 82 5.49 -5.59 14.61
CA ASP A 82 5.27 -4.38 15.42
C ASP A 82 5.12 -3.11 14.55
N ARG A 83 5.72 -3.06 13.35
CA ARG A 83 5.59 -1.92 12.43
C ARG A 83 4.18 -1.80 11.88
N LEU A 84 3.54 -2.93 11.61
CA LEU A 84 2.18 -2.98 11.06
C LEU A 84 1.13 -2.76 12.15
N ASP A 85 1.38 -3.26 13.37
CA ASP A 85 0.47 -3.07 14.51
C ASP A 85 0.35 -1.61 14.96
N GLN A 86 1.38 -0.79 14.71
CA GLN A 86 1.34 0.65 14.94
C GLN A 86 0.22 1.34 14.16
N PHE A 87 -0.16 0.82 12.98
CA PHE A 87 -1.21 1.43 12.18
C PHE A 87 -2.62 1.10 12.69
N ILE A 88 -2.80 -0.05 13.33
CA ILE A 88 -4.11 -0.47 13.82
C ILE A 88 -4.41 0.18 15.17
N SER A 89 -3.39 0.38 16.00
CA SER A 89 -3.54 0.98 17.33
C SER A 89 -3.94 2.47 17.30
N LEU A 90 -3.67 3.17 16.20
CA LEU A 90 -4.01 4.60 16.01
C LEU A 90 -5.44 4.84 15.52
N SER A 91 -6.16 3.81 15.06
CA SER A 91 -7.48 3.93 14.43
C SER A 91 -8.66 3.76 15.41
N THR A 92 -8.38 3.74 16.72
CA THR A 92 -9.38 3.55 17.78
C THR A 92 -9.65 4.86 18.53
N ASP A 93 -10.30 5.82 17.86
CA ASP A 93 -10.90 7.01 18.47
C ASP A 93 -12.29 7.28 17.87
#